data_AF-A0A2N0P0V3-F1
#
_entry.id   AF-A0A2N0P0V3-F1
#
_cell.length_a   1.000
_cell.length_b   1.000
_cell.length_c   1.000
_cell.angle_alpha   90.00
_cell.angle_beta   90.00
_cell.angle_gamma   90.00
#
_symmetry.space_group_name_H-M   'P 1'
#
loop_
_entity.id
_entity.type
_entity.pdbx_description
1 polymer ?
#
loop_
_entity_poly.entity_id
_entity_poly.type
_entity_poly.pdbx_seq_one_letter_code
_entity_poly.pdbx_strand_id
1 'polypeptide(L)'
;FLFNQSTNHNAMAADALIATRINLNPGGAQPKMRDGWYINKNGEKQTQLIVFPGNHKLKGKPKDIIKQVLTERNLWSEKSIRLMCKQCSGKQDDNIDLERLDCCARRIMSLQPDFCEQWSILEEALIKAGHIFERYPKFYCECNFIERYWHGVLQNGK
;
A
#
# COMPACT_ATOMS: atom_id res chain seq x y z
N PHE A 1 18.11 -12.98 -1.03
CA PHE A 1 18.70 -11.63 -1.01
C PHE A 1 18.36 -10.98 0.31
N LEU A 2 19.34 -10.32 0.93
CA LEU A 2 19.19 -9.70 2.24
C LEU A 2 19.48 -8.21 2.12
N PHE A 3 18.50 -7.38 2.51
CA PHE A 3 18.54 -5.94 2.30
C PHE A 3 18.62 -5.16 3.61
N ASN A 4 19.27 -3.99 3.57
CA ASN A 4 19.17 -3.02 4.66
C ASN A 4 17.78 -2.33 4.65
N GLN A 5 17.49 -1.57 5.70
CA GLN A 5 16.20 -0.88 5.88
C GLN A 5 16.11 0.47 5.14
N SER A 6 16.77 0.59 3.98
CA SER A 6 16.69 1.79 3.14
C SER A 6 15.25 2.03 2.67
N THR A 7 14.79 3.28 2.72
CA THR A 7 13.44 3.67 2.28
C THR A 7 13.20 3.39 0.80
N ASN A 8 14.26 3.37 -0.02
CA ASN A 8 14.17 3.01 -1.44
C ASN A 8 13.66 1.59 -1.66
N HIS A 9 13.89 0.67 -0.71
CA HIS A 9 13.40 -0.71 -0.80
C HIS A 9 11.89 -0.83 -0.56
N ASN A 10 11.25 0.22 -0.03
CA ASN A 10 9.80 0.29 0.17
C ASN A 10 9.09 0.95 -1.02
N ALA A 11 9.78 1.19 -2.14
CA ALA A 11 9.16 1.74 -3.34
C ALA A 11 8.07 0.78 -3.86
N MET A 12 6.85 1.27 -3.95
CA MET A 12 5.71 0.51 -4.45
C MET A 12 5.64 0.57 -5.99
N ALA A 13 5.09 -0.49 -6.60
CA ALA A 13 4.84 -0.53 -8.03
C ALA A 13 3.92 0.63 -8.50
N ALA A 14 4.00 0.98 -9.78
CA ALA A 14 3.23 2.09 -10.35
C ALA A 14 1.71 1.88 -10.26
N ASP A 15 1.30 0.61 -10.32
CA ASP A 15 -0.09 0.15 -10.24
C ASP A 15 -0.49 -0.31 -8.82
N ALA A 16 0.34 -0.11 -7.80
CA ALA A 16 0.01 -0.51 -6.43
C ALA A 16 -1.21 0.25 -5.85
N LEU A 17 -1.94 -0.41 -4.96
CA LEU A 17 -3.11 0.11 -4.26
C LEU A 17 -2.65 1.03 -3.12
N ILE A 18 -2.63 2.34 -3.38
CA ILE A 18 -2.14 3.31 -2.40
C ILE A 18 -3.24 4.32 -2.10
N ALA A 19 -3.78 4.28 -0.88
CA ALA A 19 -4.92 5.08 -0.47
C ALA A 19 -4.74 6.61 -0.65
N THR A 20 -3.49 7.11 -0.61
CA THR A 20 -3.17 8.51 -0.87
C THR A 20 -3.27 8.90 -2.34
N ARG A 21 -3.14 7.93 -3.27
CA ARG A 21 -3.23 8.11 -4.72
C ARG A 21 -4.66 7.99 -5.27
N ILE A 22 -5.65 7.79 -4.40
CA ILE A 22 -7.05 7.56 -4.78
C ILE A 22 -7.90 8.81 -4.56
N ASN A 23 -8.75 9.16 -5.52
CA ASN A 23 -9.71 10.26 -5.37
C ASN A 23 -11.05 9.78 -4.76
N LEU A 24 -11.76 10.70 -4.10
CA LEU A 24 -13.09 10.43 -3.54
C LEU A 24 -14.19 10.39 -4.60
N ASN A 25 -14.10 11.29 -5.58
CA ASN A 25 -15.15 11.62 -6.55
C ASN A 25 -14.66 11.32 -7.98
N PRO A 26 -15.58 11.23 -8.96
CA PRO A 26 -15.22 10.77 -10.29
C PRO A 26 -14.72 11.98 -11.03
N GLY A 27 -13.40 12.12 -11.10
CA GLY A 27 -12.77 13.28 -11.72
C GLY A 27 -11.30 13.42 -11.31
N GLY A 28 -10.53 14.06 -12.18
CA GLY A 28 -9.08 14.21 -12.03
C GLY A 28 -8.29 13.00 -12.53
N ALA A 29 -7.00 13.21 -12.79
CA ALA A 29 -6.09 12.14 -13.11
C ALA A 29 -5.92 11.23 -11.88
N GLN A 30 -6.23 9.95 -12.03
CA GLN A 30 -5.90 8.90 -11.06
C GLN A 30 -4.96 7.90 -11.74
N PRO A 31 -3.94 7.38 -11.03
CA PRO A 31 -3.12 6.30 -11.54
C PRO A 31 -3.97 5.05 -11.77
N LYS A 32 -3.66 4.31 -12.83
CA LYS A 32 -4.25 2.99 -13.08
C LYS A 32 -3.65 2.02 -12.05
N MET A 33 -4.41 1.72 -11.01
CA MET A 33 -4.05 0.72 -10.01
C MET A 33 -4.56 -0.67 -10.44
N ARG A 34 -3.90 -1.71 -9.94
CA ARG A 34 -4.31 -3.11 -10.07
C ARG A 34 -5.60 -3.37 -9.31
N ASP A 35 -6.24 -4.49 -9.63
CA ASP A 35 -7.44 -4.90 -8.91
C ASP A 35 -7.13 -5.27 -7.46
N GLY A 36 -8.06 -4.94 -6.57
CA GLY A 36 -7.97 -5.26 -5.15
C GLY A 36 -8.70 -6.54 -4.80
N TRP A 37 -8.73 -6.82 -3.50
CA TRP A 37 -9.51 -7.93 -2.96
C TRP A 37 -9.98 -7.62 -1.54
N TYR A 38 -11.03 -8.30 -1.11
CA TYR A 38 -11.52 -8.20 0.26
C TYR A 38 -12.10 -9.53 0.72
N ILE A 39 -12.21 -9.72 2.02
CA ILE A 39 -12.92 -10.84 2.61
C ILE A 39 -14.38 -10.43 2.82
N ASN A 40 -15.32 -11.16 2.22
CA ASN A 40 -16.75 -10.88 2.38
C ASN A 40 -17.27 -11.34 3.76
N LYS A 41 -18.56 -11.10 4.05
CA LYS A 41 -19.19 -11.52 5.31
C LYS A 41 -19.18 -13.04 5.53
N ASN A 42 -18.98 -13.82 4.48
CA ASN A 42 -18.91 -15.28 4.52
C ASN A 42 -17.48 -15.79 4.73
N GLY A 43 -16.48 -14.91 4.84
CA GLY A 43 -15.07 -15.30 4.96
C GLY A 43 -14.38 -15.60 3.63
N GLU A 44 -15.02 -15.35 2.50
CA GLU A 44 -14.49 -15.66 1.17
C GLU A 44 -13.74 -14.48 0.57
N LYS A 45 -12.61 -14.76 -0.09
CA LYS A 45 -11.83 -13.75 -0.83
C LYS A 45 -12.55 -13.39 -2.12
N GLN A 46 -12.94 -12.13 -2.25
CA GLN A 46 -13.61 -11.58 -3.42
C GLN A 46 -12.66 -10.61 -4.14
N THR A 47 -12.52 -10.78 -5.46
CA THR A 47 -11.79 -9.83 -6.30
C THR A 47 -12.61 -8.57 -6.49
N GLN A 48 -11.98 -7.41 -6.35
CA GLN A 48 -12.61 -6.11 -6.50
C GLN A 48 -11.95 -5.32 -7.61
N LEU A 49 -12.69 -5.13 -8.70
CA LEU A 49 -12.23 -4.32 -9.83
C LEU A 49 -12.10 -2.86 -9.41
N ILE A 50 -10.95 -2.24 -9.69
CA ILE A 50 -10.71 -0.81 -9.41
C ILE A 50 -11.16 0.07 -10.59
N VAL A 51 -11.18 -0.49 -11.80
CA VAL A 51 -11.70 0.15 -13.01
C VAL A 51 -13.05 -0.48 -13.39
N PHE A 52 -13.98 0.33 -13.90
CA PHE A 52 -15.25 -0.20 -14.36
C PHE A 52 -15.08 -1.14 -15.57
N PRO A 53 -15.71 -2.32 -15.55
CA PRO A 53 -15.62 -3.30 -16.63
C PRO A 53 -16.29 -2.80 -17.92
N GLY A 54 -16.00 -3.49 -19.01
CA GLY A 54 -16.38 -3.10 -20.37
C GLY A 54 -17.88 -3.00 -20.67
N ASN A 55 -18.71 -3.52 -19.77
CA ASN A 55 -20.17 -3.56 -19.83
C ASN A 55 -20.83 -2.50 -18.93
N HIS A 56 -20.06 -1.63 -18.27
CA HIS A 56 -20.58 -0.59 -17.39
C HIS A 56 -20.77 0.75 -18.12
N LYS A 57 -21.76 1.54 -17.72
CA LYS A 57 -22.04 2.90 -18.27
C LYS A 57 -20.82 3.85 -18.19
N LEU A 58 -19.92 3.59 -17.25
CA LEU A 58 -18.68 4.34 -17.01
C LEU A 58 -17.42 3.55 -17.42
N LYS A 59 -17.52 2.70 -18.45
CA LYS A 59 -16.41 1.87 -18.96
C LYS A 59 -15.09 2.63 -19.07
N GLY A 60 -14.01 2.04 -18.53
CA GLY A 60 -12.66 2.58 -18.63
C GLY A 60 -12.39 3.83 -17.80
N LYS A 61 -13.41 4.38 -17.11
CA LYS A 61 -13.20 5.42 -16.10
C LYS A 61 -12.79 4.75 -14.78
N PRO A 62 -11.90 5.38 -13.99
CA PRO A 62 -11.68 4.99 -12.60
C PRO A 62 -13.02 5.00 -11.87
N LYS A 63 -13.27 4.03 -10.98
CA LYS A 63 -14.42 4.09 -10.08
C LYS A 63 -14.35 5.36 -9.21
N ASP A 64 -15.44 5.69 -8.53
CA ASP A 64 -15.35 6.49 -7.30
C ASP A 64 -14.70 5.65 -6.22
N ILE A 65 -13.41 5.35 -6.43
CA ILE A 65 -12.77 4.16 -5.91
C ILE A 65 -13.03 4.08 -4.42
N ILE A 66 -12.79 5.14 -3.65
CA ILE A 66 -13.00 5.08 -2.19
C ILE A 66 -14.46 4.84 -1.82
N LYS A 67 -15.42 5.60 -2.35
CA LYS A 67 -16.83 5.45 -1.94
C LYS A 67 -17.38 4.09 -2.38
N GLN A 68 -17.21 3.75 -3.64
CA GLN A 68 -17.72 2.52 -4.21
C GLN A 68 -17.02 1.29 -3.62
N VAL A 69 -15.69 1.32 -3.47
CA VAL A 69 -14.94 0.20 -2.85
C VAL A 69 -15.42 -0.03 -1.43
N LEU A 70 -15.52 1.03 -0.62
CA LEU A 70 -15.98 0.89 0.76
C LEU A 70 -17.46 0.46 0.83
N THR A 71 -18.32 0.90 -0.10
CA THR A 71 -19.70 0.41 -0.17
C THR A 71 -19.75 -1.08 -0.51
N GLU A 72 -19.02 -1.53 -1.53
CA GLU A 72 -18.91 -2.95 -1.92
C GLU A 72 -18.38 -3.82 -0.77
N ARG A 73 -17.50 -3.26 0.07
CA ARG A 73 -16.95 -3.90 1.28
C ARG A 73 -17.82 -3.81 2.53
N ASN A 74 -18.98 -3.14 2.49
CA ASN A 74 -19.83 -2.84 3.66
C ASN A 74 -19.13 -1.99 4.74
N LEU A 75 -18.18 -1.14 4.34
CA LEU A 75 -17.42 -0.25 5.22
C LEU A 75 -17.81 1.23 5.08
N TRP A 76 -18.69 1.55 4.13
CA TRP A 76 -19.21 2.90 3.96
C TRP A 76 -20.39 3.12 4.91
N SER A 77 -20.26 4.07 5.84
CA SER A 77 -21.34 4.39 6.78
C SER A 77 -22.37 5.36 6.19
N GLU A 78 -23.60 5.31 6.71
CA GLU A 78 -24.69 6.21 6.32
C GLU A 78 -24.41 7.67 6.71
N LYS A 79 -23.67 7.87 7.82
CA LYS A 79 -23.13 9.17 8.20
C LYS A 79 -21.99 9.49 7.25
N SER A 80 -22.23 10.34 6.26
CA SER A 80 -21.24 10.78 5.26
C SER A 80 -19.83 10.93 5.83
N ILE A 81 -18.95 9.95 5.55
CA ILE A 81 -17.55 10.00 5.96
C ILE A 81 -16.80 10.98 5.06
N ARG A 82 -16.00 11.84 5.68
CA ARG A 82 -15.07 12.73 4.95
C ARG A 82 -13.95 11.93 4.30
N LEU A 83 -13.50 12.34 3.10
CA LEU A 83 -12.36 11.71 2.42
C LEU A 83 -11.12 11.64 3.31
N MET A 84 -10.75 12.80 3.87
CA MET A 84 -9.53 12.97 4.63
C MET A 84 -9.79 13.86 5.84
N CYS A 85 -9.13 13.48 6.90
CA CYS A 85 -9.13 14.08 8.21
C CYS A 85 -7.95 15.06 8.35
N LYS A 86 -8.12 16.20 9.05
CA LYS A 86 -7.01 17.15 9.28
C LYS A 86 -5.76 16.47 9.87
N GLN A 87 -5.94 15.48 10.74
CA GLN A 87 -4.83 14.72 11.34
C GLN A 87 -4.24 13.65 10.40
N CYS A 88 -4.96 13.25 9.35
CA CYS A 88 -4.47 12.36 8.29
C CYS A 88 -3.88 13.14 7.10
N SER A 89 -4.05 14.47 7.08
CA SER A 89 -3.40 15.34 6.10
C SER A 89 -1.94 15.53 6.47
N GLY A 90 -1.01 14.95 5.68
CA GLY A 90 0.42 15.27 5.76
C GLY A 90 1.27 14.43 6.73
N LYS A 91 0.73 13.38 7.35
CA LYS A 91 1.53 12.41 8.10
C LYS A 91 1.89 11.22 7.20
N GLN A 92 3.19 10.89 7.13
CA GLN A 92 3.62 9.56 6.69
C GLN A 92 3.11 8.55 7.72
N ASP A 93 2.65 7.39 7.24
CA ASP A 93 1.87 6.36 7.95
C ASP A 93 2.58 5.71 9.16
N ASP A 94 3.76 6.19 9.56
CA ASP A 94 4.65 5.57 10.54
C ASP A 94 4.11 5.57 11.98
N ASN A 95 3.04 6.32 12.26
CA ASN A 95 2.40 6.37 13.57
C ASN A 95 0.91 6.05 13.42
N ILE A 96 0.62 4.75 13.27
CA ILE A 96 -0.74 4.22 13.25
C ILE A 96 -1.33 4.43 14.64
N ASP A 97 -2.11 5.49 14.78
CA ASP A 97 -3.00 5.66 15.91
C ASP A 97 -4.08 4.57 15.83
N LEU A 98 -3.91 3.53 16.66
CA LEU A 98 -4.78 2.34 16.70
C LEU A 98 -6.19 2.66 17.21
N GLU A 99 -6.39 3.81 17.86
CA GLU A 99 -7.70 4.23 18.35
C GLU A 99 -8.53 4.93 17.27
N ARG A 100 -7.93 5.22 16.09
CA ARG A 100 -8.54 6.08 15.05
C ARG A 100 -8.62 5.41 13.68
N LEU A 101 -9.18 4.20 13.67
CA LEU A 101 -9.27 3.37 12.46
C LEU A 101 -10.31 3.87 11.45
N ASP A 102 -11.38 4.54 11.91
CA ASP A 102 -12.54 4.95 11.10
C ASP A 102 -12.66 6.47 10.87
N CYS A 103 -11.61 7.23 11.17
CA CYS A 103 -11.69 8.69 11.20
C CYS A 103 -11.89 9.39 9.84
N CYS A 104 -11.56 8.72 8.72
CA CYS A 104 -11.82 9.18 7.36
C CYS A 104 -11.71 8.02 6.36
N ALA A 105 -12.28 8.21 5.17
CA ALA A 105 -12.34 7.15 4.17
C ALA A 105 -10.96 6.67 3.71
N ARG A 106 -9.98 7.59 3.59
CA ARG A 106 -8.60 7.24 3.26
C ARG A 106 -7.96 6.33 4.31
N ARG A 107 -8.25 6.54 5.59
CA ARG A 107 -7.71 5.73 6.69
C ARG A 107 -8.30 4.34 6.71
N ILE A 108 -9.62 4.22 6.54
CA ILE A 108 -10.29 2.92 6.42
C ILE A 108 -9.71 2.14 5.25
N MET A 109 -9.47 2.83 4.12
CA MET A 109 -8.91 2.24 2.91
C MET A 109 -7.45 1.77 3.11
N SER A 110 -6.60 2.59 3.74
CA SER A 110 -5.18 2.23 3.98
C SER A 110 -5.02 1.04 4.93
N LEU A 111 -6.02 0.79 5.77
CA LEU A 111 -6.05 -0.33 6.72
C LEU A 111 -6.65 -1.61 6.12
N GLN A 112 -7.06 -1.59 4.86
CA GLN A 112 -7.57 -2.80 4.23
C GLN A 112 -6.45 -3.81 3.96
N PRO A 113 -6.73 -5.12 4.08
CA PRO A 113 -5.72 -6.16 3.90
C PRO A 113 -4.98 -6.08 2.57
N ASP A 114 -5.69 -5.87 1.47
CA ASP A 114 -5.10 -5.77 0.13
C ASP A 114 -4.26 -4.51 -0.10
N PHE A 115 -4.39 -3.48 0.74
CA PHE A 115 -3.53 -2.31 0.76
C PHE A 115 -2.31 -2.52 1.68
N CYS A 116 -2.46 -3.20 2.81
CA CYS A 116 -1.39 -3.45 3.76
C CYS A 116 -0.44 -4.59 3.33
N GLU A 117 -0.97 -5.62 2.68
CA GLU A 117 -0.23 -6.85 2.34
C GLU A 117 0.51 -6.76 1.00
N GLN A 118 0.58 -5.57 0.40
CA GLN A 118 1.30 -5.38 -0.85
C GLN A 118 2.82 -5.41 -0.64
N TRP A 119 3.51 -6.10 -1.55
CA TRP A 119 4.97 -6.11 -1.59
C TRP A 119 5.52 -4.88 -2.33
N SER A 120 6.74 -4.50 -1.99
CA SER A 120 7.46 -3.47 -2.75
C SER A 120 7.82 -3.98 -4.14
N ILE A 121 8.14 -3.07 -5.06
CA ILE A 121 8.54 -3.44 -6.43
C ILE A 121 9.75 -4.39 -6.45
N LEU A 122 10.68 -4.19 -5.50
CA LEU A 122 11.88 -5.00 -5.35
C LEU A 122 11.54 -6.40 -4.81
N GLU A 123 10.68 -6.45 -3.79
CA GLU A 123 10.17 -7.70 -3.22
C GLU A 123 9.43 -8.53 -4.27
N GLU A 124 8.50 -7.92 -5.01
CA GLU A 124 7.76 -8.57 -6.10
C GLU A 124 8.70 -9.18 -7.16
N ALA A 125 9.70 -8.41 -7.61
CA ALA A 125 10.63 -8.84 -8.65
C ALA A 125 11.44 -10.07 -8.22
N LEU A 126 11.92 -10.08 -6.97
CA LEU A 126 12.75 -11.16 -6.43
C LEU A 126 11.95 -12.43 -6.18
N ILE A 127 10.77 -12.32 -5.56
CA ILE A 127 9.89 -13.47 -5.32
C ILE A 127 9.45 -14.08 -6.65
N LYS A 128 9.13 -13.27 -7.65
CA LYS A 128 8.78 -13.74 -9.01
C LYS A 128 9.94 -14.47 -9.70
N ALA A 129 11.17 -14.08 -9.41
CA ALA A 129 12.37 -14.78 -9.89
C ALA A 129 12.70 -16.06 -9.06
N GLY A 130 11.89 -16.41 -8.07
CA GLY A 130 12.11 -17.57 -7.21
C GLY A 130 13.14 -17.33 -6.10
N HIS A 131 13.46 -16.08 -5.80
CA HIS A 131 14.41 -15.72 -4.75
C HIS A 131 13.70 -15.33 -3.45
N ILE A 132 14.35 -15.62 -2.33
CA ILE A 132 13.91 -15.20 -1.00
C ILE A 132 14.29 -13.72 -0.81
N PHE A 133 13.37 -12.93 -0.26
CA PHE A 133 13.60 -11.55 0.17
C PHE A 133 13.59 -11.47 1.70
N GLU A 134 14.67 -10.95 2.28
CA GLU A 134 14.77 -10.71 3.72
C GLU A 134 15.32 -9.32 4.01
N ARG A 135 15.03 -8.80 5.20
CA ARG A 135 15.49 -7.49 5.68
C ARG A 135 16.23 -7.62 7.00
N TYR A 136 17.33 -6.89 7.13
CA TYR A 136 18.03 -6.77 8.40
C TYR A 136 17.17 -6.04 9.45
N PRO A 137 17.38 -6.33 10.75
CA PRO A 137 16.79 -5.55 11.84
C PRO A 137 17.08 -4.05 11.69
N LYS A 138 16.08 -3.21 12.00
CA LYS A 138 16.22 -1.75 11.93
C LYS A 138 17.20 -1.25 12.97
N PHE A 139 18.13 -0.39 12.56
CA PHE A 139 19.18 0.24 13.40
C PHE A 139 20.34 -0.65 13.83
N TYR A 140 20.48 -1.86 13.28
CA TYR A 140 21.61 -2.74 13.55
C TYR A 140 22.49 -2.88 12.29
N CYS A 141 23.18 -1.80 11.90
CA CYS A 141 24.00 -1.79 10.69
C CYS A 141 25.22 -2.72 10.81
N GLU A 142 25.69 -2.99 12.03
CA GLU A 142 26.71 -3.98 12.33
C GLU A 142 26.28 -5.41 12.00
N CYS A 143 25.00 -5.70 11.81
CA CYS A 143 24.54 -7.01 11.32
C CYS A 143 24.60 -7.12 9.79
N ASN A 144 24.77 -6.00 9.07
CA ASN A 144 24.88 -5.99 7.63
C ASN A 144 26.28 -6.45 7.19
N PHE A 145 26.35 -7.60 6.51
CA PHE A 145 27.61 -8.19 6.05
C PHE A 145 28.38 -7.24 5.12
N ILE A 146 27.66 -6.49 4.27
CA ILE A 146 28.28 -5.55 3.31
C ILE A 146 28.97 -4.40 4.05
N GLU A 147 28.37 -3.86 5.11
CA GLU A 147 28.97 -2.79 5.92
C GLU A 147 30.24 -3.27 6.62
N ARG A 148 30.24 -4.50 7.15
CA ARG A 148 31.43 -5.11 7.77
C ARG A 148 32.58 -5.24 6.78
N TYR A 149 32.29 -5.69 5.55
CA TYR A 149 33.29 -5.84 4.51
C TYR A 149 33.95 -4.49 4.17
N TRP A 150 33.15 -3.47 3.88
CA TRP A 150 33.68 -2.15 3.52
C TRP A 150 34.43 -1.47 4.66
N HIS A 151 33.99 -1.67 5.90
CA HIS A 151 34.72 -1.19 7.07
C HIS A 151 36.14 -1.78 7.14
N GLY A 152 36.30 -3.08 6.89
CA GLY A 152 37.61 -3.74 6.86
C GLY A 152 38.51 -3.25 5.71
N VAL A 153 37.94 -3.02 4.52
CA VAL A 153 38.70 -2.48 3.37
C VAL A 153 39.22 -1.08 3.66
N LEU A 154 38.41 -0.22 4.30
CA LEU A 154 38.80 1.15 4.65
C LEU A 154 39.89 1.20 5.74
N GLN A 155 39.93 0.22 6.65
CA GLN A 155 40.96 0.14 7.69
C GLN A 155 42.30 -0.37 7.15
N ASN A 156 42.27 -1.32 6.22
CA ASN A 156 43.49 -1.92 5.63
C ASN A 156 44.10 -1.09 4.49
N GLY A 157 43.45 0.01 4.09
CA GLY A 157 43.94 0.97 3.09
C GLY A 157 44.68 2.18 3.69
N LYS A 158 44.98 2.17 4.98
CA LYS A 158 45.86 3.11 5.67
C LYS A 158 47.14 2.40 6.12
#